data_AF-A0A164IKC1-F1
#
_entry.id   AF-A0A164IKC1-F1
#
_cell.length_a   1.000
_cell.length_b   1.000
_cell.length_c   1.000
_cell.angle_alpha   90.00
_cell.angle_beta   90.00
_cell.angle_gamma   90.00
#
_symmetry.space_group_name_H-M   'P 1'
#
loop_
_entity.id
_entity.type
_entity.pdbx_description
1 polymer ?
#
loop_
_entity_poly.entity_id
_entity_poly.type
_entity_poly.pdbx_seq_one_letter_code
_entity_poly.pdbx_strand_id
1 'polypeptide(L)'
;GQAQAGSRGSATLTLPADAQMRYIAVGLYHQGGSGANAGTVLCERVQVERGPVATQYSPGAEPGATQNDVVYSASAPSSPTQRTLWIDTSATPRTIKMWIGSSWVLAGTYVNGTAQLTDDAQLGLTALWSGIPGGSGKPADYATRNQVYYQDSDPGGVPEGSIWISSTKAWQR
;
A
#
# COMPACT_ATOMS: atom_id res chain seq x y z
N GLY A 1 6.31 51.87 -4.75
CA GLY A 1 5.16 51.90 -3.82
C GLY A 1 5.68 51.68 -2.43
N GLN A 2 5.36 52.57 -1.49
CA GLN A 2 5.79 52.47 -0.10
C GLN A 2 4.83 51.55 0.66
N ALA A 3 5.35 50.50 1.29
CA ALA A 3 4.58 49.62 2.17
C ALA A 3 4.18 50.40 3.43
N GLN A 4 2.88 50.59 3.66
CA GLN A 4 2.39 51.09 4.94
C GLN A 4 2.57 49.99 6.00
N ALA A 5 3.48 50.21 6.94
CA ALA A 5 3.61 49.37 8.12
C ALA A 5 2.38 49.56 9.01
N GLY A 6 1.55 48.52 9.16
CA GLY A 6 0.45 48.53 10.10
C GLY A 6 0.97 48.64 11.54
N SER A 7 0.64 49.74 12.23
CA SER A 7 0.91 49.90 13.66
C SER A 7 0.10 48.87 14.47
N ARG A 8 0.76 48.12 15.35
CA ARG A 8 0.08 47.25 16.32
C ARG A 8 -0.18 48.07 17.58
N GLY A 9 -1.43 48.49 17.78
CA GLY A 9 -1.87 49.09 19.04
C GLY A 9 -2.08 48.03 20.12
N SER A 10 -1.72 48.32 21.38
CA SER A 10 -2.13 47.53 22.54
C SER A 10 -2.98 48.41 23.46
N ALA A 11 -4.01 47.83 24.07
CA ALA A 11 -4.87 48.51 25.04
C ALA A 11 -4.90 47.68 26.32
N THR A 12 -4.72 48.34 27.46
CA THR A 12 -4.80 47.70 28.78
C THR A 12 -6.19 47.94 29.36
N LEU A 13 -6.95 46.89 29.63
CA LEU A 13 -8.21 46.97 30.37
C LEU A 13 -7.90 46.96 31.88
N THR A 14 -8.07 48.11 32.54
CA THR A 14 -7.94 48.22 34.00
C THR A 14 -9.31 48.08 34.65
N LEU A 15 -9.45 47.17 35.61
CA LEU A 15 -10.71 46.94 36.31
C LEU A 15 -10.69 47.56 37.72
N PRO A 16 -11.83 48.06 38.22
CA PRO A 16 -12.00 48.45 39.63
C PRO A 16 -11.72 47.27 40.58
N ALA A 17 -11.23 47.55 41.78
CA ALA A 17 -10.83 46.53 42.76
C ALA A 17 -11.99 45.63 43.24
N ASP A 18 -13.23 46.08 43.07
CA ASP A 18 -14.48 45.40 43.41
C ASP A 18 -15.15 44.68 42.23
N ALA A 19 -14.55 44.72 41.03
CA ALA A 19 -15.13 44.09 39.85
C ALA A 19 -15.00 42.56 39.89
N GLN A 20 -16.14 41.85 39.95
CA GLN A 20 -16.19 40.40 39.75
C GLN A 20 -16.48 40.07 38.28
N MET A 21 -15.43 39.78 37.50
CA MET A 21 -15.60 39.34 36.12
C MET A 21 -16.04 37.88 36.03
N ARG A 22 -17.16 37.63 35.35
CA ARG A 22 -17.63 36.28 35.02
C ARG A 22 -17.23 35.84 33.61
N TYR A 23 -17.11 36.78 32.67
CA TYR A 23 -16.64 36.55 31.30
C TYR A 23 -16.05 37.84 30.70
N ILE A 24 -15.20 37.69 29.69
CA ILE A 24 -14.72 38.79 28.85
C ILE A 24 -15.46 38.71 27.51
N ALA A 25 -16.17 39.77 27.14
CA ALA A 25 -16.77 39.89 25.82
C ALA A 25 -15.83 40.68 24.91
N VAL A 26 -15.52 40.12 23.73
CA VAL A 26 -14.75 40.79 22.68
C VAL A 26 -15.69 41.10 21.54
N GLY A 27 -15.91 42.39 21.26
CA GLY A 27 -16.66 42.85 20.09
C GLY A 27 -15.72 43.39 19.03
N LEU A 28 -15.94 43.00 17.78
CA LEU A 28 -15.20 43.50 16.62
C LEU A 28 -16.08 44.49 15.87
N TYR A 29 -15.67 45.76 15.85
CA TYR A 29 -16.41 46.84 15.21
C TYR A 29 -15.49 47.63 14.29
N HIS A 30 -16.02 48.15 13.20
CA HIS A 30 -15.34 49.16 12.40
C HIS A 30 -15.45 50.53 13.09
N GLN A 31 -14.36 51.30 13.16
CA GLN A 31 -14.37 52.66 13.71
C GLN A 31 -14.26 53.66 12.55
N GLY A 32 -15.40 54.25 12.16
CA GLY A 32 -15.53 55.47 11.35
C GLY A 32 -14.63 55.63 10.12
N GLY A 33 -15.14 55.29 8.93
CA GLY A 33 -14.58 55.73 7.65
C GLY A 33 -15.67 55.86 6.59
N SER A 34 -15.71 56.98 5.86
CA SER A 34 -16.58 57.19 4.70
C SER A 34 -15.87 56.69 3.44
N GLY A 35 -16.46 55.73 2.71
CA GLY A 35 -15.90 55.16 1.47
C GLY A 35 -16.13 53.65 1.31
N ALA A 36 -15.80 53.09 0.14
CA ALA A 36 -16.19 51.80 -0.43
C ALA A 36 -15.85 50.49 0.34
N ASN A 37 -15.49 50.58 1.62
CA ASN A 37 -15.36 49.44 2.55
C ASN A 37 -16.29 49.61 3.77
N ALA A 38 -17.52 50.04 3.53
CA ALA A 38 -18.47 50.45 4.56
C ALA A 38 -19.17 49.31 5.33
N GLY A 39 -18.77 48.03 5.19
CA GLY A 39 -19.64 46.91 5.63
C GLY A 39 -19.02 45.65 6.22
N THR A 40 -17.70 45.46 6.24
CA THR A 40 -17.13 44.19 6.72
C THR A 40 -15.84 44.36 7.53
N VAL A 41 -15.85 43.83 8.76
CA VAL A 41 -14.63 43.50 9.51
C VAL A 41 -14.32 42.03 9.22
N LEU A 42 -13.33 41.75 8.37
CA LEU A 42 -12.88 40.38 8.16
C LEU A 42 -11.89 40.00 9.26
N CYS A 43 -12.34 39.22 10.25
CA CYS A 43 -11.42 38.49 11.10
C CYS A 43 -11.29 37.07 10.57
N GLU A 44 -10.13 36.69 10.06
CA GLU A 44 -9.88 35.31 9.67
C GLU A 44 -9.83 34.40 10.90
N ARG A 45 -9.23 34.90 11.99
CA ARG A 45 -9.12 34.21 13.28
C ARG A 45 -9.07 35.19 14.44
N VAL A 46 -9.67 34.81 15.57
CA VAL A 46 -9.55 35.49 16.86
C VAL A 46 -8.91 34.50 17.84
N GLN A 47 -7.76 34.88 18.40
CA GLN A 47 -7.04 34.06 19.39
C GLN A 47 -7.20 34.70 20.78
N VAL A 48 -7.76 33.93 21.72
CA VAL A 48 -7.97 34.36 23.11
C VAL A 48 -7.19 33.41 24.02
N GLU A 49 -6.32 33.96 24.84
CA GLU A 49 -5.40 33.17 25.67
C GLU A 49 -5.34 33.69 27.10
N ARG A 50 -5.06 32.78 28.04
CA ARG A 50 -4.87 33.10 29.45
C ARG A 50 -3.39 32.98 29.80
N GLY A 51 -2.77 34.06 30.28
CA GLY A 51 -1.39 34.05 30.79
C GLY A 51 -0.46 35.03 30.08
N PRO A 52 0.81 35.14 30.50
CA PRO A 52 1.76 36.14 29.98
C PRO A 52 2.44 35.76 28.66
N VAL A 53 2.17 34.56 28.11
CA VAL A 53 2.85 34.02 26.93
C VAL A 53 1.85 33.73 25.83
N ALA A 54 2.11 34.25 24.63
CA ALA A 54 1.30 33.96 23.45
C ALA A 54 1.52 32.49 23.00
N THR A 55 0.47 31.72 22.73
CA THR A 55 0.58 30.43 22.04
C THR A 55 0.50 30.64 20.53
N GLN A 56 1.34 29.94 19.76
CA GLN A 56 1.34 30.09 18.31
C GLN A 56 0.33 29.10 17.72
N TYR A 57 -0.71 29.58 17.02
CA TYR A 57 -1.56 28.68 16.24
C TYR A 57 -0.73 28.04 15.12
N SER A 58 -0.69 26.72 15.08
CA SER A 58 -0.09 25.95 13.98
C SER A 58 -1.17 25.04 13.39
N PRO A 59 -1.60 25.22 12.12
CA PRO A 59 -2.38 24.21 11.40
C PRO A 59 -1.41 23.10 10.96
N GLY A 60 -0.76 22.45 11.94
CA GLY A 60 0.04 21.25 11.71
C GLY A 60 -0.88 20.04 11.66
N ALA A 61 -0.42 18.98 11.00
CA ALA A 61 -1.10 17.69 11.05
C ALA A 61 -1.40 17.31 12.52
N GLU A 62 -2.62 16.84 12.79
CA GLU A 62 -3.07 16.48 14.14
C GLU A 62 -2.02 15.59 14.86
N PRO A 63 -1.84 15.71 16.18
CA PRO A 63 -0.98 14.81 16.93
C PRO A 63 -1.36 13.34 16.66
N GLY A 64 -0.50 12.62 15.94
CA GLY A 64 -0.75 11.24 15.51
C GLY A 64 -1.13 11.06 14.03
N ALA A 65 -1.13 12.12 13.22
CA ALA A 65 -1.21 11.99 11.76
C ALA A 65 0.07 11.32 11.23
N THR A 66 0.01 10.01 11.03
CA THR A 66 1.12 9.23 10.46
C THR A 66 1.24 9.52 8.97
N GLN A 67 2.21 10.35 8.59
CA GLN A 67 2.65 10.45 7.21
C GLN A 67 3.26 9.10 6.80
N ASN A 68 2.64 8.40 5.85
CA ASN A 68 3.23 7.22 5.24
C ASN A 68 4.22 7.69 4.17
N ASP A 69 5.49 7.82 4.55
CA ASP A 69 6.55 8.08 3.58
C ASP A 69 6.85 6.80 2.79
N VAL A 70 6.66 6.88 1.47
CA VAL A 70 7.12 5.88 0.50
C VAL A 70 8.37 6.43 -0.17
N VAL A 71 9.53 5.85 0.14
CA VAL A 71 10.81 6.26 -0.43
C VAL A 71 11.14 5.39 -1.64
N TYR A 72 11.73 5.99 -2.67
CA TYR A 72 12.07 5.33 -3.92
C TYR A 72 13.56 5.54 -4.25
N SER A 73 14.38 4.51 -4.09
CA SER A 73 15.85 4.63 -4.21
C SER A 73 16.55 3.29 -4.33
N ALA A 74 17.78 3.27 -4.85
CA ALA A 74 18.61 2.07 -4.92
C ALA A 74 19.30 1.73 -3.58
N SER A 75 19.43 2.71 -2.68
CA SER A 75 20.00 2.53 -1.35
C SER A 75 18.94 2.76 -0.29
N ALA A 76 19.02 2.00 0.80
CA ALA A 76 18.08 2.07 1.91
C ALA A 76 18.12 3.46 2.57
N PRO A 77 16.95 4.04 2.94
CA PRO A 77 16.91 5.24 3.76
C PRO A 77 17.66 5.05 5.09
N SER A 78 18.46 6.02 5.49
CA SER A 78 19.34 5.95 6.67
C SER A 78 18.64 6.29 8.00
N SER A 79 17.47 6.91 7.96
CA SER A 79 16.71 7.30 9.16
C SER A 79 15.20 7.13 8.97
N PRO A 80 14.71 5.91 8.70
CA PRO A 80 13.28 5.65 8.56
C PRO A 80 12.54 5.69 9.89
N THR A 81 11.26 6.04 9.85
CA THR A 81 10.33 5.86 10.97
C THR A 81 9.65 4.49 10.87
N GLN A 82 9.07 3.99 11.96
CA GLN A 82 8.39 2.69 11.92
C GLN A 82 7.26 2.71 10.88
N ARG A 83 7.16 1.66 10.07
CA ARG A 83 6.23 1.52 8.94
C ARG A 83 6.55 2.37 7.70
N THR A 84 7.70 3.04 7.63
CA THR A 84 8.18 3.60 6.35
C THR A 84 8.27 2.50 5.30
N LEU A 85 7.76 2.78 4.10
CA LEU A 85 7.86 1.89 2.95
C LEU A 85 9.02 2.37 2.06
N TRP A 86 9.81 1.42 1.55
CA TRP A 86 10.89 1.68 0.62
C TRP A 86 10.73 0.78 -0.61
N ILE A 87 10.67 1.41 -1.78
CA ILE A 87 10.77 0.73 -3.07
C ILE A 87 12.25 0.68 -3.44
N ASP A 88 12.85 -0.49 -3.27
CA ASP A 88 14.25 -0.79 -3.57
C ASP A 88 14.43 -0.98 -5.07
N THR A 89 15.13 -0.03 -5.69
CA THR A 89 15.36 0.00 -7.14
C THR A 89 16.68 -0.64 -7.56
N SER A 90 17.44 -1.21 -6.64
CA SER A 90 18.73 -1.85 -6.95
C SER A 90 18.58 -3.22 -7.62
N ALA A 91 17.43 -3.87 -7.45
CA ALA A 91 17.10 -5.16 -8.05
C ALA A 91 16.11 -5.01 -9.21
N THR A 92 16.17 -5.97 -10.15
CA THR A 92 15.15 -6.14 -11.19
C THR A 92 14.45 -7.48 -11.02
N PRO A 93 13.15 -7.48 -10.71
CA PRO A 93 12.32 -6.30 -10.48
C PRO A 93 12.51 -5.70 -9.09
N ARG A 94 11.99 -4.49 -8.98
CA ARG A 94 12.02 -3.67 -7.78
C ARG A 94 11.23 -4.37 -6.68
N THR A 95 11.74 -4.30 -5.45
CA THR A 95 11.10 -4.93 -4.29
C THR A 95 10.58 -3.87 -3.33
N ILE A 96 9.49 -4.17 -2.62
CA ILE A 96 8.97 -3.29 -1.57
C ILE A 96 9.44 -3.83 -0.23
N LYS A 97 10.02 -2.95 0.58
CA LYS A 97 10.49 -3.23 1.94
C LYS A 97 9.78 -2.29 2.93
N MET A 98 9.59 -2.75 4.16
CA MET A 98 9.04 -1.96 5.26
C MET A 98 10.04 -1.92 6.42
N TRP A 99 10.20 -0.76 7.03
CA TRP A 99 10.99 -0.63 8.26
C TRP A 99 10.17 -1.07 9.47
N ILE A 100 10.60 -2.13 10.16
CA ILE A 100 9.91 -2.64 11.36
C ILE A 100 10.36 -1.98 12.67
N GLY A 101 11.28 -1.03 12.61
CA GLY A 101 11.89 -0.37 13.77
C GLY A 101 13.36 -0.71 13.98
N SER A 102 13.83 -1.82 13.40
CA SER A 102 15.20 -2.32 13.54
C SER A 102 15.85 -2.80 12.24
N SER A 103 15.03 -3.20 11.25
CA SER A 103 15.50 -3.71 9.97
C SER A 103 14.48 -3.44 8.86
N TRP A 104 14.96 -3.48 7.62
CA TRP A 104 14.12 -3.52 6.44
C TRP A 104 13.71 -4.96 6.15
N VAL A 105 12.42 -5.24 6.16
CA VAL A 105 11.86 -6.55 5.79
C VAL A 105 11.08 -6.44 4.49
N LEU A 106 11.02 -7.52 3.70
CA LEU A 106 10.17 -7.57 2.51
C LEU A 106 8.71 -7.37 2.89
N ALA A 107 8.03 -6.45 2.22
CA ALA A 107 6.63 -6.09 2.44
C ALA A 107 5.70 -6.65 1.35
N GLY A 108 6.21 -7.56 0.52
CA GLY A 108 5.46 -8.26 -0.50
C GLY A 108 6.27 -9.43 -1.06
N THR A 109 5.59 -10.40 -1.68
CA THR A 109 6.22 -11.51 -2.39
C THR A 109 6.40 -11.14 -3.86
N TYR A 110 7.64 -11.17 -4.33
CA TYR A 110 7.92 -11.18 -5.77
C TYR A 110 8.26 -12.62 -6.19
N VAL A 111 7.46 -13.17 -7.09
CA VAL A 111 7.68 -14.50 -7.67
C VAL A 111 7.81 -14.36 -9.19
N ASN A 112 8.89 -14.89 -9.76
CA ASN A 112 9.21 -14.85 -11.19
C ASN A 112 9.18 -16.23 -11.87
N GLY A 113 8.96 -17.28 -11.09
CA GLY A 113 8.90 -18.64 -11.58
C GLY A 113 8.12 -19.52 -10.61
N THR A 114 7.50 -20.57 -11.16
CA THR A 114 6.70 -21.54 -10.39
C THR A 114 7.51 -22.26 -9.32
N ALA A 115 8.84 -22.39 -9.51
CA ALA A 115 9.74 -22.98 -8.53
C ALA A 115 9.84 -22.20 -7.20
N GLN A 116 9.43 -20.92 -7.17
CA GLN A 116 9.41 -20.10 -5.94
C GLN A 116 8.11 -20.23 -5.16
N LEU A 117 7.11 -20.89 -5.73
CA LEU A 117 5.87 -21.21 -5.07
C LEU A 117 6.04 -22.60 -4.43
N THR A 118 5.61 -22.73 -3.17
CA THR A 118 5.38 -24.06 -2.61
C THR A 118 4.20 -24.64 -3.39
N ASP A 119 4.52 -25.46 -4.38
CA ASP A 119 3.56 -26.12 -5.24
C ASP A 119 2.95 -27.31 -4.49
N ASP A 120 1.82 -27.05 -3.82
CA ASP A 120 1.03 -28.09 -3.16
C ASP A 120 0.46 -29.10 -4.15
N ALA A 121 0.33 -28.72 -5.42
CA ALA A 121 -0.20 -29.54 -6.51
C ALA A 121 0.89 -30.26 -7.34
N GLN A 122 2.18 -29.99 -7.10
CA GLN A 122 3.32 -30.58 -7.80
C GLN A 122 3.20 -30.56 -9.35
N LEU A 123 2.58 -29.52 -9.91
CA LEU A 123 2.32 -29.31 -11.34
C LEU A 123 3.59 -29.31 -12.22
N GLY A 124 4.77 -29.13 -11.61
CA GLY A 124 6.08 -29.21 -12.27
C GLY A 124 6.66 -30.62 -12.48
N LEU A 125 6.03 -31.67 -11.94
CA LEU A 125 6.43 -33.08 -12.15
C LEU A 125 5.59 -33.71 -13.28
N THR A 126 6.04 -34.86 -13.81
CA THR A 126 5.14 -35.75 -14.58
C THR A 126 3.88 -35.94 -13.76
N ALA A 127 2.70 -35.72 -14.36
CA ALA A 127 1.43 -35.64 -13.65
C ALA A 127 1.28 -36.78 -12.61
N LEU A 128 1.28 -36.40 -11.34
CA LEU A 128 1.06 -37.25 -10.17
C LEU A 128 -0.43 -37.18 -9.84
N TRP A 129 -1.22 -38.00 -10.52
CA TRP A 129 -2.67 -38.01 -10.45
C TRP A 129 -3.18 -38.48 -9.07
N SER A 130 -2.41 -39.23 -8.30
CA SER A 130 -2.70 -39.58 -6.90
C SER A 130 -2.81 -38.37 -5.97
N GLY A 131 -2.23 -37.23 -6.33
CA GLY A 131 -2.36 -35.97 -5.59
C GLY A 131 -3.71 -35.26 -5.75
N ILE A 132 -4.59 -35.69 -6.67
CA ILE A 132 -5.90 -35.07 -6.90
C ILE A 132 -6.97 -35.78 -6.03
N PRO A 133 -7.53 -35.13 -5.00
CA PRO A 133 -8.53 -35.75 -4.13
C PRO A 133 -9.86 -35.95 -4.87
N GLY A 134 -10.47 -37.13 -4.72
CA GLY A 134 -11.85 -37.40 -5.19
C GLY A 134 -12.01 -37.84 -6.65
N GLY A 135 -10.93 -38.08 -7.40
CA GLY A 135 -11.01 -38.52 -8.79
C GLY A 135 -11.13 -40.05 -8.97
N SER A 136 -12.33 -40.57 -9.24
CA SER A 136 -12.49 -41.87 -9.90
C SER A 136 -12.27 -41.72 -11.42
N GLY A 137 -11.57 -42.67 -12.06
CA GLY A 137 -11.33 -42.63 -13.52
C GLY A 137 -10.13 -41.78 -13.96
N LYS A 138 -9.27 -41.37 -13.02
CA LYS A 138 -8.01 -40.68 -13.33
C LYS A 138 -6.95 -41.66 -13.89
N PRO A 139 -6.08 -41.23 -14.81
CA PRO A 139 -4.93 -42.03 -15.24
C PRO A 139 -4.03 -42.43 -14.06
N ALA A 140 -3.25 -43.51 -14.23
CA ALA A 140 -2.21 -43.89 -13.28
C ALA A 140 -1.11 -42.82 -13.21
N ASP A 141 -0.45 -42.72 -12.06
CA ASP A 141 0.73 -41.85 -11.93
C ASP A 141 1.78 -42.25 -12.96
N TYR A 142 2.44 -41.26 -13.54
CA TYR A 142 3.45 -41.45 -14.59
C TYR A 142 2.93 -42.13 -15.87
N ALA A 143 1.61 -42.21 -16.10
CA ALA A 143 1.07 -42.77 -17.35
C ALA A 143 1.62 -42.02 -18.57
N THR A 144 2.52 -42.68 -19.30
CA THR A 144 3.05 -42.19 -20.57
C THR A 144 2.06 -42.48 -21.69
N ARG A 145 1.79 -41.46 -22.51
CA ARG A 145 0.99 -41.49 -23.74
C ARG A 145 1.07 -42.85 -24.46
N ASN A 146 -0.07 -43.51 -24.69
CA ASN A 146 -0.12 -44.80 -25.42
C ASN A 146 0.66 -44.68 -26.74
N GLN A 147 1.64 -45.58 -26.93
CA GLN A 147 2.36 -45.65 -28.20
C GLN A 147 1.45 -46.29 -29.25
N VAL A 148 1.29 -45.61 -30.38
CA VAL A 148 0.44 -46.08 -31.49
C VAL A 148 1.32 -46.58 -32.63
N TYR A 149 1.17 -47.85 -32.97
CA TYR A 149 1.89 -48.52 -34.06
C TYR A 149 1.00 -48.59 -35.29
N TYR A 150 1.48 -48.08 -36.43
CA TYR A 150 0.79 -48.12 -37.72
C TYR A 150 1.57 -49.02 -38.69
N GLN A 151 1.26 -50.31 -38.72
CA GLN A 151 1.96 -51.31 -39.53
C GLN A 151 1.14 -52.58 -39.70
N ASP A 152 1.45 -53.39 -40.71
CA ASP A 152 0.70 -54.63 -41.00
C ASP A 152 1.31 -55.90 -40.41
N SER A 153 2.59 -55.87 -40.05
CA SER A 153 3.26 -56.90 -39.27
C SER A 153 3.09 -56.64 -37.78
N ASP A 154 2.93 -57.70 -36.99
CA ASP A 154 2.85 -57.63 -35.53
C ASP A 154 4.03 -56.82 -34.96
N PRO A 155 3.80 -55.76 -34.16
CA PRO A 155 4.87 -54.98 -33.54
C PRO A 155 5.66 -55.76 -32.47
N GLY A 156 5.24 -56.98 -32.12
CA GLY A 156 5.92 -57.84 -31.16
C GLY A 156 5.59 -57.44 -29.72
N GLY A 157 6.55 -57.66 -28.81
CA GLY A 157 6.39 -57.32 -27.38
C GLY A 157 6.34 -55.81 -27.16
N VAL A 158 5.13 -55.24 -27.16
CA VAL A 158 4.89 -53.81 -26.92
C VAL A 158 4.50 -53.53 -25.46
N PRO A 159 4.76 -52.32 -24.94
CA PRO A 159 4.28 -51.92 -23.62
C PRO A 159 2.77 -52.06 -23.47
N GLU A 160 2.31 -52.42 -22.28
CA GLU A 160 0.88 -52.52 -21.95
C GLU A 160 0.16 -51.18 -22.20
N GLY A 161 -1.00 -51.23 -22.85
CA GLY A 161 -1.76 -50.04 -23.27
C GLY A 161 -1.37 -49.48 -24.65
N SER A 162 -0.40 -50.07 -25.36
CA SER A 162 -0.09 -49.69 -26.74
C SER A 162 -1.25 -49.99 -27.70
N ILE A 163 -1.43 -49.14 -28.72
CA ILE A 163 -2.49 -49.30 -29.73
C ILE A 163 -1.82 -49.76 -31.03
N TRP A 164 -2.30 -50.87 -31.61
CA TRP A 164 -1.85 -51.33 -32.92
C TRP A 164 -2.95 -51.15 -33.97
N ILE A 165 -2.64 -50.42 -35.02
CA ILE A 165 -3.52 -50.14 -36.16
C ILE A 165 -2.86 -50.76 -37.40
N SER A 166 -3.52 -51.78 -37.96
CA SER A 166 -3.12 -52.44 -39.21
C SER A 166 -4.12 -52.09 -40.32
N SER A 167 -3.63 -51.92 -41.54
CA SER A 167 -4.45 -51.70 -42.72
C SER A 167 -5.05 -53.00 -43.29
N THR A 168 -4.57 -54.16 -42.82
CA THR A 168 -4.90 -55.48 -43.37
C THR A 168 -5.58 -56.43 -42.37
N LYS A 169 -5.62 -56.11 -41.07
CA LYS A 169 -6.29 -56.93 -40.05
C LYS A 169 -7.40 -56.15 -39.34
N ALA A 170 -8.63 -56.64 -39.46
CA ALA A 170 -9.86 -55.93 -39.08
C ALA A 170 -10.42 -56.26 -37.68
N TRP A 171 -9.71 -56.99 -36.81
CA TRP A 171 -10.28 -57.42 -35.52
C TRP A 171 -9.32 -57.16 -34.35
N GLN A 172 -9.77 -56.33 -33.41
CA GLN A 172 -9.19 -56.15 -32.09
C GLN A 172 -10.12 -56.87 -31.08
N ARG A 173 -9.56 -57.63 -30.14
CA ARG A 173 -10.26 -58.00 -28.89
C ARG A 173 -9.92 -56.97 -27.83
#